data_AF-A0A2H6FAA1-F1
#
_entry.id   AF-A0A2H6FAA1-F1
#
_cell.length_a   1.000
_cell.length_b   1.000
_cell.length_c   1.000
_cell.angle_alpha   90.00
_cell.angle_beta   90.00
_cell.angle_gamma   90.00
#
_symmetry.space_group_name_H-M   'P 1'
#
loop_
_entity.id
_entity.type
_entity.pdbx_description
1 polymer ?
#
loop_
_entity_poly.entity_id
_entity_poly.type
_entity_poly.pdbx_seq_one_letter_code
_entity_poly.pdbx_strand_id
1 'polypeptide(L)'
;MGNSISNNMTVKPGRIWYLLSLLLFLFCAVGGTIYLFSAMFHSFPGGTQFIVPGDLTITVEKPGKYILWNETNVIYNGRMYTGSSSLPDSVGIRVYELLTGRTVPLKSSSNARESAGPSVRTAVSDISFDKPGRYRIEVNGDFSERVFMLRRSACSDILHALAVFVPLSILGWIVSPLILLIVFVKRANKIKKLQQSENITLTDSGQQARPTASDVGNSEKTWATFCHLSAFSGYFFPLANIIVPLILWLTKKDEYPLVDDQGKEAINFQISMTLYYIISSILILAFIGVLMLIGLSVFNLIVVIIASVKANKGEKYRYPLCIRFVR
;
A
#
# COMPACT_ATOMS: atom_id res chain seq x y z
N MET A 1 11.80 -10.77 60.42
CA MET A 1 10.47 -10.91 59.79
C MET A 1 10.23 -9.64 58.98
N GLY A 2 10.44 -9.53 57.66
CA GLY A 2 10.49 -10.53 56.60
C GLY A 2 9.14 -10.68 55.89
N ASN A 3 8.52 -9.59 55.39
CA ASN A 3 7.58 -9.53 54.25
C ASN A 3 6.79 -8.21 54.26
N SER A 4 6.76 -7.47 53.13
CA SER A 4 5.55 -6.80 52.59
C SER A 4 5.74 -5.84 51.40
N ILE A 5 6.89 -5.77 50.71
CA ILE A 5 7.02 -4.90 49.52
C ILE A 5 7.20 -5.74 48.25
N SER A 6 6.17 -6.49 47.88
CA SER A 6 6.09 -7.12 46.56
C SER A 6 4.64 -7.22 46.08
N ASN A 7 3.91 -6.12 46.07
CA ASN A 7 2.60 -6.08 45.43
C ASN A 7 2.56 -5.03 44.32
N ASN A 8 2.79 -5.53 43.10
CA ASN A 8 2.12 -5.11 41.87
C ASN A 8 2.14 -3.61 41.51
N MET A 9 3.28 -3.09 41.08
CA MET A 9 3.31 -1.93 40.16
C MET A 9 3.29 -2.36 38.69
N THR A 10 2.49 -3.36 38.31
CA THR A 10 2.23 -3.64 36.90
C THR A 10 1.24 -2.62 36.34
N VAL A 11 1.66 -1.37 36.18
CA VAL A 11 0.90 -0.38 35.42
C VAL A 11 1.09 -0.70 33.94
N LYS A 12 0.37 -1.72 33.47
CA LYS A 12 0.12 -1.91 32.04
C LYS A 12 -0.82 -0.77 31.64
N PRO A 13 -0.46 0.19 30.76
CA PRO A 13 -1.52 0.79 29.96
C PRO A 13 -2.25 -0.39 29.31
N GLY A 14 -3.60 -0.35 29.33
CA GLY A 14 -4.38 -1.49 28.88
C GLY A 14 -3.81 -1.99 27.56
N ARG A 15 -3.27 -3.22 27.56
CA ARG A 15 -2.73 -3.87 26.35
C ARG A 15 -3.71 -3.78 25.17
N ILE A 16 -4.98 -3.61 25.54
CA ILE A 16 -6.11 -3.28 24.70
C ILE A 16 -5.86 -2.16 23.69
N TRP A 17 -5.12 -1.09 23.98
CA TRP A 17 -4.90 -0.01 23.00
C TRP A 17 -3.93 -0.40 21.88
N TYR A 18 -2.89 -1.17 22.22
CA TYR A 18 -2.00 -1.77 21.22
C TYR A 18 -2.75 -2.81 20.38
N LEU A 19 -3.60 -3.61 21.04
CA LEU A 19 -4.43 -4.60 20.38
C LEU A 19 -5.46 -3.94 19.45
N LEU A 20 -6.13 -2.87 19.89
CA LEU A 20 -7.07 -2.08 19.10
C LEU A 20 -6.39 -1.47 17.88
N SER A 21 -5.20 -0.91 18.04
CA SER A 21 -4.44 -0.36 16.93
C SER A 21 -4.01 -1.45 15.94
N LEU A 22 -3.54 -2.60 16.44
CA LEU A 22 -3.17 -3.74 15.59
C LEU A 22 -4.39 -4.32 14.86
N LEU A 23 -5.52 -4.46 15.54
CA LEU A 23 -6.77 -4.93 14.94
C LEU A 23 -7.28 -3.94 13.88
N LEU A 24 -7.22 -2.64 14.15
CA LEU A 24 -7.56 -1.59 13.18
C LEU A 24 -6.64 -1.67 11.96
N PHE A 25 -5.33 -1.83 12.17
CA PHE A 25 -4.36 -2.00 11.09
C PHE A 25 -4.68 -3.23 10.26
N LEU A 26 -4.84 -4.40 10.88
CA LEU A 26 -5.13 -5.65 10.20
C LEU A 26 -6.45 -5.58 9.43
N PHE A 27 -7.51 -5.06 10.05
CA PHE A 27 -8.81 -4.90 9.42
C PHE A 27 -8.75 -3.98 8.20
N CYS A 28 -8.13 -2.80 8.33
CA CYS A 28 -8.06 -1.83 7.25
C CYS A 28 -7.07 -2.23 6.15
N ALA A 29 -5.87 -2.68 6.50
CA ALA A 29 -4.83 -3.02 5.52
C ALA A 29 -5.13 -4.36 4.84
N VAL A 30 -5.40 -5.42 5.60
CA VAL A 30 -5.67 -6.76 5.03
C VAL A 30 -7.06 -6.79 4.42
N GLY A 31 -8.08 -6.31 5.14
CA GLY A 31 -9.45 -6.27 4.64
C GLY A 31 -9.62 -5.35 3.43
N GLY A 32 -8.99 -4.17 3.45
CA GLY A 32 -8.95 -3.28 2.29
C GLY A 32 -8.29 -3.92 1.07
N THR A 33 -7.16 -4.61 1.26
CA THR A 33 -6.47 -5.32 0.17
C THR A 33 -7.30 -6.46 -0.41
N ILE A 34 -7.92 -7.27 0.45
CA ILE A 34 -8.83 -8.36 0.02
C ILE A 34 -10.02 -7.79 -0.74
N TYR A 35 -10.63 -6.71 -0.23
CA TYR A 35 -11.73 -6.03 -0.91
C TYR A 35 -11.32 -5.52 -2.29
N LEU A 36 -10.20 -4.81 -2.38
CA LEU A 36 -9.73 -4.27 -3.66
C LEU A 36 -9.46 -5.40 -4.66
N PHE A 37 -8.75 -6.45 -4.24
CA PHE A 37 -8.45 -7.59 -5.10
C PHE A 37 -9.73 -8.27 -5.57
N SER A 38 -10.68 -8.52 -4.67
CA SER A 38 -11.98 -9.09 -5.00
C SER A 38 -12.75 -8.20 -5.98
N ALA A 39 -12.81 -6.89 -5.73
CA ALA A 39 -13.49 -5.94 -6.59
C ALA A 39 -12.84 -5.87 -7.98
N MET A 40 -11.51 -5.87 -8.08
CA MET A 40 -10.79 -5.96 -9.36
C MET A 40 -11.16 -7.24 -10.11
N PHE A 41 -11.14 -8.39 -9.45
CA PHE A 41 -11.42 -9.67 -10.09
C PHE A 41 -12.85 -9.74 -10.65
N HIS A 42 -13.83 -9.19 -9.93
CA HIS A 42 -15.22 -9.13 -10.39
C HIS A 42 -15.49 -8.03 -11.44
N SER A 43 -14.60 -7.04 -11.57
CA SER A 43 -14.78 -5.90 -12.48
C SER A 43 -14.56 -6.28 -13.94
N PHE A 44 -13.95 -7.43 -14.24
CA PHE A 44 -13.72 -7.92 -15.60
C PHE A 44 -14.59 -9.14 -15.92
N PRO A 45 -15.92 -8.98 -16.07
CA PRO A 45 -16.76 -10.08 -16.51
C PRO A 45 -16.36 -10.51 -17.93
N GLY A 46 -16.61 -11.78 -18.24
CA GLY A 46 -16.59 -12.25 -19.62
C GLY A 46 -17.51 -11.41 -20.51
N GLY A 47 -17.25 -11.43 -21.81
CA GLY A 47 -18.10 -10.78 -22.80
C GLY A 47 -18.68 -11.80 -23.77
N THR A 48 -19.69 -11.37 -24.51
CA THR A 48 -20.36 -12.20 -25.49
C THR A 48 -19.75 -11.95 -26.87
N GLN A 49 -19.14 -12.99 -27.44
CA GLN A 49 -18.59 -12.96 -28.79
C GLN A 49 -19.66 -13.35 -29.83
N PHE A 50 -19.59 -12.73 -31.00
CA PHE A 50 -20.46 -13.02 -32.14
C PHE A 50 -19.77 -12.69 -33.47
N ILE A 51 -20.20 -13.33 -34.55
CA ILE A 51 -19.66 -13.11 -35.90
C ILE A 51 -20.39 -11.94 -36.56
N VAL A 52 -19.63 -11.10 -37.27
CA VAL A 52 -20.14 -9.99 -38.08
C VAL A 52 -19.58 -10.04 -39.51
N PRO A 53 -20.32 -9.61 -40.55
CA PRO A 53 -21.68 -9.06 -40.52
C PRO A 53 -22.73 -10.02 -39.96
N GLY A 54 -23.68 -9.52 -39.17
CA GLY A 54 -24.66 -10.33 -38.44
C GLY A 54 -25.33 -9.56 -37.29
N ASP A 55 -26.13 -10.27 -36.49
CA ASP A 55 -26.78 -9.71 -35.30
C ASP A 55 -26.50 -10.51 -34.02
N LEU A 56 -26.54 -9.80 -32.90
CA LEU A 56 -26.49 -10.38 -31.56
C LEU A 56 -27.68 -9.88 -30.76
N THR A 57 -28.47 -10.81 -30.22
CA THR A 57 -29.50 -10.50 -29.23
C THR A 57 -28.98 -10.83 -27.83
N ILE A 58 -29.00 -9.84 -26.94
CA ILE A 58 -28.57 -9.98 -25.54
C ILE A 58 -29.67 -9.61 -24.57
N THR A 59 -29.55 -10.12 -23.35
CA THR A 59 -30.27 -9.63 -22.17
C THR A 59 -29.30 -8.82 -21.32
N VAL A 60 -29.52 -7.53 -21.20
CA VAL A 60 -28.78 -6.64 -20.30
C VAL A 60 -29.43 -6.75 -18.93
N GLU A 61 -28.77 -7.44 -17.99
CA GLU A 61 -29.26 -7.56 -16.61
C GLU A 61 -28.92 -6.32 -15.78
N LYS A 62 -27.69 -5.81 -15.94
CA LYS A 62 -27.20 -4.63 -15.24
C LYS A 62 -27.03 -3.46 -16.21
N PRO A 63 -27.75 -2.34 -15.98
CA PRO A 63 -27.53 -1.11 -16.71
C PRO A 63 -26.07 -0.64 -16.60
N GLY A 64 -25.66 0.17 -17.57
CA GLY A 64 -24.35 0.80 -17.57
C GLY A 64 -23.70 0.82 -18.93
N LYS A 65 -22.40 1.10 -18.92
CA LYS A 65 -21.58 1.23 -20.12
C LYS A 65 -21.05 -0.13 -20.55
N TYR A 66 -21.24 -0.45 -21.81
CA TYR A 66 -20.69 -1.61 -22.49
C TYR A 66 -19.82 -1.12 -23.64
N ILE A 67 -18.81 -1.91 -23.97
CA ILE A 67 -17.87 -1.61 -25.04
C ILE A 67 -18.02 -2.74 -26.04
N LEU A 68 -18.21 -2.36 -27.30
CA LEU A 68 -18.14 -3.24 -28.44
C LEU A 68 -16.68 -3.30 -28.89
N TRP A 69 -16.12 -4.48 -29.02
CA TRP A 69 -14.73 -4.73 -29.38
C TRP A 69 -14.66 -5.47 -30.71
N ASN A 70 -13.72 -5.07 -31.56
CA ASN A 70 -13.28 -5.83 -32.72
C ASN A 70 -12.12 -6.73 -32.28
N GLU A 71 -12.29 -8.04 -32.35
CA GLU A 71 -11.25 -9.00 -32.01
C GLU A 71 -10.53 -9.51 -33.26
N THR A 72 -9.20 -9.50 -33.21
CA THR A 72 -8.34 -10.06 -34.25
C THR A 72 -7.41 -11.11 -33.67
N ASN A 73 -6.99 -12.05 -34.53
CA ASN A 73 -6.16 -13.20 -34.16
C ASN A 73 -6.80 -14.03 -33.02
N VAL A 74 -8.10 -14.28 -33.15
CA VAL A 74 -8.88 -15.04 -32.17
C VAL A 74 -9.41 -16.33 -32.80
N ILE A 75 -9.52 -17.38 -32.00
CA ILE A 75 -10.21 -18.62 -32.38
C ILE A 75 -11.62 -18.54 -31.81
N TYR A 76 -12.63 -18.64 -32.69
CA TYR A 76 -14.03 -18.65 -32.31
C TYR A 76 -14.73 -19.80 -33.04
N ASN A 77 -15.47 -20.63 -32.31
CA ASN A 77 -16.13 -21.84 -32.84
C ASN A 77 -15.21 -22.74 -33.70
N GLY A 78 -13.95 -22.91 -33.27
CA GLY A 78 -12.97 -23.76 -33.97
C GLY A 78 -12.36 -23.16 -35.24
N ARG A 79 -12.74 -21.94 -35.63
CA ARG A 79 -12.18 -21.21 -36.78
C ARG A 79 -11.32 -20.05 -36.30
N MET A 80 -10.18 -19.85 -36.95
CA MET A 80 -9.32 -18.70 -36.70
C MET A 80 -9.81 -17.50 -37.50
N TYR A 81 -9.96 -16.37 -36.82
CA TYR A 81 -10.31 -15.09 -37.41
C TYR A 81 -9.11 -14.15 -37.34
N THR A 82 -8.52 -13.90 -38.50
CA THR A 82 -7.41 -12.96 -38.71
C THR A 82 -7.93 -11.75 -39.47
N GLY A 83 -7.62 -10.54 -39.00
CA GLY A 83 -8.13 -9.31 -39.60
C GLY A 83 -7.42 -8.06 -39.09
N SER A 84 -7.80 -6.90 -39.64
CA SER A 84 -7.28 -5.60 -39.22
C SER A 84 -7.92 -5.14 -37.90
N SER A 85 -7.14 -4.47 -37.05
CA SER A 85 -7.68 -3.79 -35.86
C SER A 85 -8.59 -2.61 -36.22
N SER A 86 -8.34 -1.95 -37.35
CA SER A 86 -9.22 -0.93 -37.91
C SER A 86 -10.46 -1.54 -38.55
N LEU A 87 -11.58 -0.82 -38.44
CA LEU A 87 -12.82 -1.17 -39.10
C LEU A 87 -12.81 -0.68 -40.55
N PRO A 88 -13.37 -1.45 -41.49
CA PRO A 88 -13.70 -0.97 -42.84
C PRO A 88 -14.72 0.18 -42.80
N ASP A 89 -14.65 1.09 -43.77
CA ASP A 89 -15.57 2.24 -43.87
C ASP A 89 -17.03 1.82 -44.12
N SER A 90 -17.25 0.61 -44.64
CA SER A 90 -18.58 0.04 -44.92
C SER A 90 -19.33 -0.46 -43.68
N VAL A 91 -18.70 -0.45 -42.49
CA VAL A 91 -19.28 -0.99 -41.26
C VAL A 91 -20.36 -0.06 -40.70
N GLY A 92 -21.61 -0.52 -40.76
CA GLY A 92 -22.76 0.09 -40.10
C GLY A 92 -23.14 -0.68 -38.83
N ILE A 93 -23.20 0.01 -37.69
CA ILE A 93 -23.60 -0.58 -36.40
C ILE A 93 -24.90 0.09 -35.94
N ARG A 94 -25.88 -0.72 -35.54
CA ARG A 94 -27.13 -0.25 -34.94
C ARG A 94 -27.45 -1.06 -33.71
N VAL A 95 -27.99 -0.39 -32.70
CA VAL A 95 -28.42 -1.01 -31.45
C VAL A 95 -29.84 -0.54 -31.16
N TYR A 96 -30.75 -1.44 -30.85
CA TYR A 96 -32.11 -1.09 -30.50
C TYR A 96 -32.68 -2.00 -29.42
N GLU A 97 -33.58 -1.43 -28.61
CA GLU A 97 -34.36 -2.16 -27.61
C GLU A 97 -35.45 -2.99 -28.31
N LEU A 98 -35.51 -4.30 -28.03
CA LEU A 98 -36.42 -5.20 -28.74
C LEU A 98 -37.90 -4.94 -28.44
N LEU A 99 -38.23 -4.44 -27.25
CA LEU A 99 -39.61 -4.16 -26.85
C LEU A 99 -40.18 -2.91 -27.49
N THR A 100 -39.37 -1.85 -27.61
CA THR A 100 -39.84 -0.52 -28.04
C THR A 100 -39.39 -0.16 -29.45
N GLY A 101 -38.43 -0.89 -30.02
CA GLY A 101 -37.76 -0.54 -31.28
C GLY A 101 -36.88 0.71 -31.16
N ARG A 102 -36.74 1.30 -29.97
CA ARG A 102 -35.98 2.54 -29.78
C ARG A 102 -34.49 2.28 -29.99
N THR A 103 -33.86 3.09 -30.83
CA THR A 103 -32.42 3.05 -31.07
C THR A 103 -31.64 3.51 -29.84
N VAL A 104 -30.59 2.78 -29.49
CA VAL A 104 -29.62 3.16 -28.45
C VAL A 104 -28.46 3.90 -29.15
N PRO A 105 -28.17 5.16 -28.76
CA PRO A 105 -27.12 5.93 -29.41
C PRO A 105 -25.75 5.32 -29.16
N LEU A 106 -24.96 5.22 -30.22
CA LEU A 106 -23.56 4.83 -30.18
C LEU A 106 -22.70 6.04 -29.85
N LYS A 107 -21.77 5.90 -28.91
CA LYS A 107 -20.76 6.91 -28.63
C LYS A 107 -19.43 6.48 -29.24
N SER A 108 -18.64 7.46 -29.69
CA SER A 108 -17.26 7.23 -30.10
C SER A 108 -16.52 6.52 -28.98
N SER A 109 -15.91 5.38 -29.28
CA SER A 109 -15.14 4.67 -28.26
C SER A 109 -13.83 5.38 -27.98
N SER A 110 -13.25 5.08 -26.83
CA SER A 110 -11.83 5.36 -26.61
C SER A 110 -11.00 4.56 -27.61
N ASN A 111 -9.80 5.04 -27.98
CA ASN A 111 -8.82 4.27 -28.78
C ASN A 111 -8.20 3.11 -27.95
N ALA A 112 -8.99 2.50 -27.06
CA ALA A 112 -8.55 1.46 -26.17
C ALA A 112 -8.23 0.21 -26.96
N ARG A 113 -7.07 -0.37 -26.62
CA ARG A 113 -6.58 -1.60 -27.21
C ARG A 113 -6.16 -2.53 -26.09
N GLU A 114 -6.60 -3.77 -26.17
CA GLU A 114 -6.22 -4.84 -25.25
C GLU A 114 -5.55 -5.96 -26.03
N SER A 115 -4.55 -6.60 -25.42
CA SER A 115 -3.88 -7.76 -25.99
C SER A 115 -3.91 -8.89 -24.97
N ALA A 116 -4.30 -10.09 -25.41
CA ALA A 116 -4.30 -11.31 -24.61
C ALA A 116 -3.63 -12.42 -25.41
N GLY A 117 -2.33 -12.62 -25.16
CA GLY A 117 -1.49 -13.46 -26.02
C GLY A 117 -1.48 -12.92 -27.46
N PRO A 118 -1.78 -13.74 -28.48
CA PRO A 118 -1.82 -13.29 -29.87
C PRO A 118 -3.09 -12.49 -30.22
N SER A 119 -4.15 -12.60 -29.42
CA SER A 119 -5.42 -11.93 -29.67
C SER A 119 -5.33 -10.45 -29.32
N VAL A 120 -5.84 -9.61 -30.22
CA VAL A 120 -5.92 -8.16 -30.04
C VAL A 120 -7.39 -7.74 -30.09
N ARG A 121 -7.79 -6.93 -29.13
CA ARG A 121 -9.11 -6.29 -29.08
C ARG A 121 -8.96 -4.81 -29.27
N THR A 122 -9.74 -4.24 -30.18
CA THR A 122 -9.79 -2.80 -30.42
C THR A 122 -11.20 -2.31 -30.17
N ALA A 123 -11.35 -1.31 -29.31
CA ALA A 123 -12.66 -0.78 -28.98
C ALA A 123 -13.26 -0.06 -30.19
N VAL A 124 -14.54 -0.36 -30.46
CA VAL A 124 -15.29 0.10 -31.64
C VAL A 124 -16.25 1.20 -31.25
N SER A 125 -17.10 0.93 -30.26
CA SER A 125 -18.09 1.90 -29.80
C SER A 125 -18.46 1.63 -28.35
N ASP A 126 -18.81 2.71 -27.65
CA ASP A 126 -19.35 2.66 -26.31
C ASP A 126 -20.88 2.71 -26.38
N ILE A 127 -21.53 1.75 -25.73
CA ILE A 127 -22.99 1.62 -25.68
C ILE A 127 -23.44 1.81 -24.24
N SER A 128 -24.34 2.77 -24.00
CA SER A 128 -24.94 3.00 -22.68
C SER A 128 -26.34 2.40 -22.65
N PHE A 129 -26.53 1.37 -21.82
CA PHE A 129 -27.86 0.83 -21.55
C PHE A 129 -28.38 1.42 -20.24
N ASP A 130 -29.43 2.23 -20.31
CA ASP A 130 -29.96 2.96 -19.15
C ASP A 130 -30.84 2.11 -18.24
N LYS A 131 -31.37 0.99 -18.75
CA LYS A 131 -32.26 0.08 -18.03
C LYS A 131 -31.98 -1.38 -18.40
N PRO A 132 -32.35 -2.35 -17.53
CA PRO A 132 -32.30 -3.76 -17.89
C PRO A 132 -33.29 -4.04 -19.02
N GLY A 133 -32.96 -4.97 -19.91
CA GLY A 133 -33.84 -5.31 -21.03
C GLY A 133 -33.17 -6.17 -22.09
N ARG A 134 -33.96 -6.53 -23.11
CA ARG A 134 -33.44 -7.25 -24.28
C ARG A 134 -33.12 -6.28 -25.41
N TYR A 135 -31.90 -6.38 -25.92
CA TYR A 135 -31.38 -5.50 -26.96
C TYR A 135 -30.85 -6.33 -28.11
N ARG A 136 -30.95 -5.79 -29.32
CA ARG A 136 -30.32 -6.35 -30.51
C ARG A 136 -29.27 -5.38 -31.03
N ILE A 137 -28.12 -5.96 -31.37
CA ILE A 137 -26.99 -5.27 -31.98
C ILE A 137 -26.87 -5.83 -33.39
N GLU A 138 -27.01 -4.98 -34.39
CA GLU A 138 -26.82 -5.33 -35.79
C GLU A 138 -25.55 -4.69 -36.31
N VAL A 139 -24.73 -5.48 -36.99
CA VAL A 139 -23.51 -5.02 -37.65
C VAL A 139 -23.58 -5.46 -39.10
N ASN A 140 -23.65 -4.51 -40.02
CA ASN A 140 -23.85 -4.75 -41.45
C ASN A 140 -22.77 -4.03 -42.26
N GLY A 141 -22.54 -4.48 -43.48
CA GLY A 141 -21.61 -3.86 -44.42
C GLY A 141 -21.00 -4.89 -45.36
N ASP A 142 -20.22 -4.40 -46.32
CA ASP A 142 -19.46 -5.23 -47.24
C ASP A 142 -18.02 -5.38 -46.73
N PHE A 143 -17.77 -6.47 -45.99
CA PHE A 143 -16.46 -6.82 -45.44
C PHE A 143 -16.39 -8.30 -45.05
N SER A 144 -15.17 -8.83 -44.93
CA SER A 144 -14.92 -10.20 -44.50
C SER A 144 -15.36 -10.46 -43.06
N GLU A 145 -15.80 -11.70 -42.78
CA GLU A 145 -16.27 -12.10 -41.45
C GLU A 145 -15.23 -11.79 -40.35
N ARG A 146 -15.70 -11.20 -39.26
CA ARG A 146 -14.92 -10.82 -38.08
C ARG A 146 -15.63 -11.25 -36.80
N VAL A 147 -14.89 -11.29 -35.70
CA VAL A 147 -15.45 -11.55 -34.37
C VAL A 147 -15.55 -10.25 -33.62
N PHE A 148 -16.77 -9.89 -33.24
CA PHE A 148 -17.01 -8.80 -32.30
C PHE A 148 -17.29 -9.37 -30.91
N MET A 149 -16.95 -8.61 -29.89
CA MET A 149 -17.26 -8.93 -28.49
C MET A 149 -17.96 -7.76 -27.83
N LEU A 150 -19.08 -8.01 -27.18
CA LEU A 150 -19.68 -7.03 -26.28
C LEU A 150 -19.32 -7.36 -24.84
N ARG A 151 -18.76 -6.38 -24.12
CA ARG A 151 -18.38 -6.54 -22.71
C ARG A 151 -18.74 -5.30 -21.90
N ARG A 152 -19.22 -5.50 -20.66
CA ARG A 152 -19.47 -4.39 -19.72
C ARG A 152 -18.14 -3.70 -19.38
N SER A 153 -18.16 -2.37 -19.26
CA SER A 153 -16.99 -1.59 -18.88
C SER A 153 -16.71 -1.75 -17.40
N ALA A 154 -15.47 -2.13 -17.06
CA ALA A 154 -14.97 -2.24 -15.70
C ALA A 154 -14.72 -0.88 -15.02
N CYS A 155 -14.70 0.22 -15.78
CA CYS A 155 -14.18 1.51 -15.32
C CYS A 155 -14.89 2.04 -14.07
N SER A 156 -16.23 2.02 -14.06
CA SER A 156 -17.01 2.50 -12.90
C SER A 156 -16.80 1.62 -11.67
N ASP A 157 -16.71 0.30 -11.87
CA ASP A 157 -16.52 -0.65 -10.77
C ASP A 157 -15.13 -0.49 -10.16
N ILE A 158 -14.11 -0.30 -11.01
CA ILE A 158 -12.72 -0.03 -10.60
C ILE A 158 -12.63 1.29 -9.83
N LEU A 159 -13.24 2.36 -10.36
CA LEU A 159 -13.20 3.67 -9.72
C LEU A 159 -13.87 3.62 -8.34
N HIS A 160 -15.01 2.94 -8.23
CA HIS A 160 -15.69 2.73 -6.96
C HIS A 160 -14.82 1.92 -5.99
N ALA A 161 -14.19 0.84 -6.45
CA ALA A 161 -13.30 0.03 -5.62
C ALA A 161 -12.13 0.84 -5.06
N LEU A 162 -11.51 1.69 -5.88
CA LEU A 162 -10.44 2.59 -5.46
C LEU A 162 -10.93 3.65 -4.47
N ALA A 163 -12.12 4.23 -4.71
CA ALA A 163 -12.71 5.23 -3.84
C ALA A 163 -13.00 4.69 -2.41
N VAL A 164 -13.28 3.39 -2.27
CA VAL A 164 -13.43 2.72 -0.98
C VAL A 164 -12.08 2.31 -0.38
N PHE A 165 -11.17 1.78 -1.21
CA PHE A 165 -9.87 1.28 -0.77
C PHE A 165 -8.94 2.37 -0.22
N VAL A 166 -8.88 3.54 -0.87
CA VAL A 166 -7.94 4.61 -0.50
C VAL A 166 -8.21 5.14 0.92
N PRO A 167 -9.45 5.51 1.30
CA PRO A 167 -9.77 5.92 2.67
C PRO A 167 -9.48 4.84 3.71
N LEU A 168 -9.85 3.57 3.43
CA LEU A 168 -9.56 2.44 4.33
C LEU A 168 -8.07 2.27 4.54
N SER A 169 -7.29 2.42 3.47
CA SER A 169 -5.83 2.37 3.52
C SER A 169 -5.28 3.51 4.39
N ILE A 170 -5.76 4.74 4.25
CA ILE A 170 -5.31 5.87 5.08
C ILE A 170 -5.55 5.60 6.58
N LEU A 171 -6.73 5.07 6.94
CA LEU A 171 -7.07 4.68 8.31
C LEU A 171 -6.12 3.59 8.85
N GLY A 172 -5.82 2.58 8.05
CA GLY A 172 -4.88 1.52 8.43
C GLY A 172 -3.44 2.03 8.55
N TRP A 173 -2.93 2.70 7.52
CA TRP A 173 -1.51 3.00 7.34
C TRP A 173 -1.02 4.26 8.07
N ILE A 174 -1.92 5.20 8.39
CA ILE A 174 -1.54 6.46 9.05
C ILE A 174 -2.08 6.51 10.47
N VAL A 175 -3.38 6.24 10.65
CA VAL A 175 -4.03 6.42 11.96
C VAL A 175 -3.56 5.34 12.95
N SER A 176 -3.42 4.08 12.53
CA SER A 176 -2.95 3.04 13.45
C SER A 176 -1.51 3.25 13.93
N PRO A 177 -0.50 3.50 13.07
CA PRO A 177 0.85 3.77 13.56
C PRO A 177 0.93 5.03 14.43
N LEU A 178 0.11 6.05 14.14
CA LEU A 178 0.02 7.24 14.97
C LEU A 178 -0.57 6.94 16.36
N ILE A 179 -1.62 6.13 16.45
CA ILE A 179 -2.19 5.69 17.73
C ILE A 179 -1.15 4.88 18.51
N LEU A 180 -0.46 3.94 17.86
CA LEU A 180 0.64 3.17 18.49
C LEU A 180 1.72 4.11 19.05
N LEU A 181 2.15 5.10 18.26
CA LEU A 181 3.14 6.08 18.67
C LEU A 181 2.66 6.89 19.88
N ILE A 182 1.44 7.43 19.84
CA ILE A 182 0.88 8.25 20.94
C ILE A 182 0.75 7.42 22.22
N VAL A 183 0.18 6.22 22.13
CA VAL A 183 0.00 5.32 23.28
C VAL A 183 1.35 4.94 23.87
N PHE A 184 2.31 4.61 23.01
CA PHE A 184 3.67 4.30 23.42
C PHE A 184 4.33 5.47 24.15
N VAL A 185 4.32 6.68 23.57
CA VAL A 185 4.93 7.87 24.18
C VAL A 185 4.29 8.19 25.53
N LYS A 186 2.96 8.17 25.61
CA LYS A 186 2.24 8.38 26.89
C LYS A 186 2.63 7.34 27.93
N ARG A 187 2.77 6.08 27.54
CA ARG A 187 3.22 5.00 28.42
C ARG A 187 4.65 5.23 28.91
N ALA A 188 5.57 5.48 27.99
CA ALA A 188 6.98 5.70 28.30
C ALA A 188 7.14 6.85 29.31
N ASN A 189 6.46 7.97 29.07
CA ASN A 189 6.45 9.12 29.98
C ASN A 189 5.88 8.79 31.35
N LYS A 190 4.82 7.97 31.44
CA LYS A 190 4.24 7.55 32.72
C LYS A 190 5.19 6.64 33.49
N ILE A 191 5.81 5.66 32.83
CA ILE A 191 6.78 4.75 33.44
C ILE A 191 7.96 5.54 34.00
N LYS A 192 8.48 6.50 33.23
CA LYS A 192 9.56 7.39 33.67
C LYS A 192 9.19 8.17 34.94
N LYS A 193 7.97 8.71 35.03
CA LYS A 193 7.48 9.38 36.24
C LYS A 193 7.39 8.44 37.45
N LEU A 194 6.92 7.21 37.25
CA LEU A 194 6.80 6.21 38.32
C LEU A 194 8.17 5.76 38.83
N GLN A 195 9.11 5.49 37.92
CA GLN A 195 10.49 5.17 38.26
C GLN A 195 11.16 6.32 39.01
N GLN A 196 10.89 7.56 38.62
CA GLN A 196 11.38 8.72 39.34
C GLN A 196 10.80 8.82 40.76
N SER A 197 9.49 8.60 40.94
CA SER A 197 8.87 8.60 42.28
C SER A 197 9.39 7.47 43.16
N GLU A 198 9.55 6.26 42.61
CA GLU A 198 10.08 5.10 43.33
C GLU A 198 11.54 5.33 43.74
N ASN A 199 12.38 5.85 42.84
CA ASN A 199 13.76 6.20 43.16
C ASN A 199 13.86 7.24 44.29
N ILE A 200 12.97 8.25 44.33
CA ILE A 200 12.92 9.22 45.43
C ILE A 200 12.60 8.51 46.75
N THR A 201 11.56 7.65 46.78
CA THR A 201 11.20 6.88 47.99
C THR A 201 12.30 5.92 48.45
N LEU A 202 13.03 5.29 47.53
CA LEU A 202 14.15 4.41 47.84
C LEU A 202 15.38 5.20 48.36
N THR A 203 15.59 6.41 47.85
CA THR A 203 16.63 7.33 48.35
C THR A 203 16.31 7.74 49.79
N ASP A 204 15.07 8.15 50.06
CA ASP A 204 14.61 8.60 51.38
C ASP A 204 14.64 7.47 52.44
N SER A 205 14.42 6.22 52.02
CA SER A 205 14.46 5.04 52.90
C SER A 205 15.86 4.43 53.05
N GLY A 206 16.89 4.97 52.38
CA GLY A 206 18.26 4.46 52.42
C GLY A 206 18.44 3.07 51.80
N GLN A 207 17.49 2.59 51.00
CA GLN A 207 17.47 1.24 50.43
C GLN A 207 17.97 1.18 48.97
N GLN A 208 18.44 2.28 48.40
CA GLN A 208 18.82 2.33 46.99
C GLN A 208 20.27 1.83 46.75
N ALA A 209 20.41 0.68 46.07
CA ALA A 209 21.68 0.32 45.44
C ALA A 209 21.90 1.23 44.21
N ARG A 210 22.92 2.09 44.25
CA ARG A 210 23.25 2.97 43.14
C ARG A 210 23.82 2.14 41.97
N PRO A 211 23.25 2.20 40.75
CA PRO A 211 23.83 1.51 39.61
C PRO A 211 25.27 1.97 39.39
N THR A 212 26.16 1.02 39.07
CA THR A 212 27.57 1.35 38.84
C THR A 212 27.71 2.17 37.56
N ALA A 213 28.77 2.98 37.46
CA ALA A 213 29.04 3.75 36.24
C ALA A 213 29.16 2.85 35.00
N SER A 214 29.67 1.62 35.17
CA SER A 214 29.71 0.61 34.12
C SER A 214 28.33 0.13 33.67
N ASP A 215 27.38 -0.05 34.58
CA ASP A 215 26.02 -0.51 34.24
C ASP A 215 25.26 0.55 33.43
N VAL A 216 25.43 1.82 33.82
CA VAL A 216 24.87 2.97 33.10
C VAL A 216 25.48 3.05 31.70
N GLY A 217 26.81 2.96 31.58
CA GLY A 217 27.51 3.00 30.30
C GLY A 217 27.14 1.83 29.36
N ASN A 218 26.98 0.62 29.88
CA ASN A 218 26.55 -0.54 29.10
C ASN A 218 25.11 -0.40 28.61
N SER A 219 24.21 0.11 29.46
CA SER A 219 22.82 0.38 29.09
C SER A 219 22.73 1.45 28.00
N GLU A 220 23.46 2.54 28.16
CA GLU A 220 23.54 3.63 27.18
C GLU A 220 23.96 3.13 25.78
N LYS A 221 25.04 2.34 25.72
CA LYS A 221 25.53 1.72 24.46
C LYS A 221 24.49 0.79 23.83
N THR A 222 23.82 -0.02 24.66
CA THR A 222 22.80 -0.97 24.21
C THR A 222 21.62 -0.23 23.57
N TRP A 223 21.09 0.80 24.23
CA TRP A 223 19.99 1.60 23.69
C TRP A 223 20.36 2.37 22.44
N ALA A 224 21.57 2.93 22.37
CA ALA A 224 22.06 3.61 21.17
C ALA A 224 22.18 2.62 19.99
N THR A 225 22.61 1.39 20.25
CA THR A 225 22.67 0.31 19.25
C THR A 225 21.27 -0.05 18.74
N PHE A 226 20.29 -0.17 19.64
CA PHE A 226 18.91 -0.48 19.24
C PHE A 226 18.27 0.62 18.41
N CYS A 227 18.58 1.90 18.66
CA CYS A 227 18.12 2.98 17.78
C CYS A 227 18.50 2.73 16.32
N HIS A 228 19.74 2.31 16.04
CA HIS A 228 20.19 1.98 14.69
C HIS A 228 19.57 0.67 14.16
N LEU A 229 19.65 -0.43 14.91
CA LEU A 229 19.11 -1.72 14.47
C LEU A 229 17.61 -1.70 14.20
N SER A 230 16.87 -0.87 14.94
CA SER A 230 15.42 -0.76 14.76
C SER A 230 15.01 -0.20 13.40
N ALA A 231 15.92 0.40 12.63
CA ALA A 231 15.70 0.77 11.24
C ALA A 231 15.27 -0.43 10.37
N PHE A 232 15.74 -1.64 10.67
CA PHE A 232 15.38 -2.84 9.93
C PHE A 232 13.93 -3.29 10.11
N SER A 233 13.20 -2.72 11.07
CA SER A 233 11.76 -2.95 11.20
C SER A 233 10.98 -2.54 9.94
N GLY A 234 11.52 -1.62 9.13
CA GLY A 234 10.96 -1.24 7.84
C GLY A 234 10.86 -2.39 6.82
N TYR A 235 11.66 -3.45 6.95
CA TYR A 235 11.56 -4.64 6.09
C TYR A 235 10.32 -5.48 6.37
N PHE A 236 9.73 -5.35 7.57
CA PHE A 236 8.54 -6.09 7.97
C PHE A 236 7.28 -5.24 7.86
N PHE A 237 7.40 -3.94 8.12
CA PHE A 237 6.26 -3.02 8.14
C PHE A 237 6.63 -1.68 7.49
N PRO A 238 5.84 -1.20 6.52
CA PRO A 238 6.00 0.14 5.94
C PRO A 238 6.15 1.23 7.01
N LEU A 239 7.08 2.17 6.78
CA LEU A 239 7.42 3.29 7.67
C LEU A 239 7.98 2.93 9.06
N ALA A 240 8.04 1.65 9.42
CA ALA A 240 8.56 1.24 10.72
C ALA A 240 10.05 1.59 10.89
N ASN A 241 10.81 1.67 9.79
CA ASN A 241 12.20 2.13 9.79
C ASN A 241 12.39 3.54 10.38
N ILE A 242 11.35 4.38 10.42
CA ILE A 242 11.39 5.71 11.06
C ILE A 242 10.72 5.63 12.44
N ILE A 243 9.56 4.99 12.51
CA ILE A 243 8.71 5.00 13.71
C ILE A 243 9.37 4.28 14.89
N VAL A 244 10.02 3.13 14.65
CA VAL A 244 10.63 2.36 15.74
C VAL A 244 11.87 3.05 16.32
N PRO A 245 12.84 3.57 15.52
CA PRO A 245 13.92 4.39 16.07
C PRO A 245 13.42 5.63 16.81
N LEU A 246 12.37 6.29 16.30
CA LEU A 246 11.75 7.45 16.94
C LEU A 246 11.21 7.12 18.34
N ILE A 247 10.51 6.00 18.45
CA ILE A 247 10.00 5.44 19.72
C ILE A 247 11.15 5.18 20.70
N LEU A 248 12.22 4.53 20.25
CA LEU A 248 13.39 4.23 21.11
C LEU A 248 14.10 5.51 21.58
N TRP A 249 14.36 6.45 20.67
CA TRP A 249 14.97 7.74 20.99
C TRP A 249 14.12 8.53 21.98
N LEU A 250 12.82 8.72 21.74
CA LEU A 250 11.93 9.46 22.64
C LEU A 250 11.87 8.84 24.05
N THR A 251 12.09 7.53 24.17
CA THR A 251 12.08 6.84 25.46
C THR A 251 13.32 7.16 26.29
N LYS A 252 14.49 7.23 25.64
CA LYS A 252 15.79 7.20 26.34
C LYS A 252 16.66 8.45 26.16
N LYS A 253 16.24 9.40 25.32
CA LYS A 253 17.00 10.61 25.03
C LYS A 253 17.34 11.46 26.25
N ASP A 254 16.45 11.58 27.23
CA ASP A 254 16.76 12.38 28.44
C ASP A 254 17.46 11.56 29.54
N GLU A 255 17.68 10.26 29.33
CA GLU A 255 18.43 9.40 30.25
C GLU A 255 19.90 9.25 29.82
N TYR A 256 20.15 9.13 28.52
CA TYR A 256 21.45 8.77 27.97
C TYR A 256 21.90 9.72 26.86
N PRO A 257 22.95 10.55 27.07
CA PRO A 257 23.47 11.47 26.07
C PRO A 257 23.85 10.83 24.71
N LEU A 258 24.41 9.62 24.71
CA LEU A 258 24.73 8.91 23.48
C LEU A 258 23.45 8.52 22.72
N VAL A 259 22.38 8.16 23.44
CA VAL A 259 21.09 7.82 22.81
C VAL A 259 20.43 9.05 22.22
N ASP A 260 20.53 10.22 22.86
CA ASP A 260 20.02 11.46 22.25
C ASP A 260 20.75 11.77 20.93
N ASP A 261 22.09 11.65 20.93
CA ASP A 261 22.92 11.93 19.76
C ASP A 261 22.68 10.93 18.61
N GLN A 262 22.72 9.63 18.94
CA GLN A 262 22.66 8.55 17.95
C GLN A 262 21.23 8.20 17.54
N GLY A 263 20.25 8.39 18.42
CA GLY A 263 18.83 8.25 18.11
C GLY A 263 18.37 9.26 17.06
N LYS A 264 18.70 10.55 17.23
CA LYS A 264 18.43 11.58 16.21
C LYS A 264 19.08 11.24 14.88
N GLU A 265 20.33 10.80 14.90
CA GLU A 265 21.09 10.46 13.70
C GLU A 265 20.45 9.27 12.96
N ALA A 266 20.01 8.23 13.67
CA ALA A 266 19.29 7.10 13.11
C ALA A 266 17.97 7.53 12.43
N ILE A 267 17.17 8.36 13.12
CA ILE A 267 15.88 8.85 12.60
C ILE A 267 16.10 9.71 11.35
N ASN A 268 17.02 10.68 11.42
CA ASN A 268 17.37 11.56 10.30
C ASN A 268 17.82 10.76 9.07
N PHE A 269 18.66 9.74 9.28
CA PHE A 269 19.11 8.90 8.19
C PHE A 269 17.97 8.10 7.57
N GLN A 270 17.07 7.52 8.37
CA GLN A 270 15.94 6.74 7.85
C GLN A 270 14.93 7.63 7.10
N ILE A 271 14.71 8.86 7.54
CA ILE A 271 13.93 9.86 6.78
C ILE A 271 14.63 10.17 5.45
N SER A 272 15.95 10.39 5.46
CA SER A 272 16.74 10.67 4.24
C SER A 272 16.67 9.50 3.25
N MET A 273 16.89 8.27 3.71
CA MET A 273 16.79 7.07 2.88
C MET A 273 15.39 6.87 2.31
N THR A 274 14.35 7.15 3.10
CA THR A 274 12.95 7.05 2.64
C THR A 274 12.69 8.03 1.49
N LEU A 275 13.20 9.26 1.59
CA LEU A 275 13.11 10.23 0.51
C LEU A 275 13.86 9.74 -0.74
N TYR A 276 15.07 9.17 -0.58
CA TYR A 276 15.84 8.62 -1.69
C TYR A 276 15.13 7.45 -2.37
N TYR A 277 14.46 6.58 -1.61
CA TYR A 277 13.64 5.50 -2.18
C TYR A 277 12.44 6.02 -2.95
N ILE A 278 11.75 7.06 -2.47
CA ILE A 278 10.63 7.69 -3.18
C ILE A 278 11.11 8.25 -4.52
N ILE A 279 12.18 9.04 -4.50
CA ILE A 279 12.77 9.63 -5.73
C ILE A 279 13.18 8.50 -6.69
N SER A 280 13.90 7.49 -6.21
CA SER A 280 14.36 6.37 -7.03
C SER A 280 13.21 5.57 -7.63
N SER A 281 12.10 5.42 -6.90
CA SER A 281 10.88 4.74 -7.38
C SER A 281 10.23 5.50 -8.54
N ILE A 282 10.20 6.83 -8.49
CA ILE A 282 9.73 7.66 -9.61
C ILE A 282 10.66 7.48 -10.83
N LEU A 283 11.97 7.40 -10.61
CA LEU A 283 12.98 7.20 -11.64
C LEU A 283 12.97 5.80 -12.29
N ILE A 284 12.18 4.84 -11.78
CA ILE A 284 11.98 3.54 -12.44
C ILE A 284 11.43 3.75 -13.85
N LEU A 285 10.58 4.76 -14.05
CA LEU A 285 10.02 5.11 -15.37
C LEU A 285 11.10 5.44 -16.41
N ALA A 286 12.31 5.82 -15.97
CA ALA A 286 13.47 6.11 -16.80
C ALA A 286 14.52 4.97 -16.81
N PHE A 287 14.14 3.76 -16.38
CA PHE A 287 14.98 2.54 -16.27
C PHE A 287 16.18 2.60 -15.31
N ILE A 288 16.63 3.78 -14.89
CA ILE A 288 17.74 3.95 -13.93
C ILE A 288 17.34 3.70 -12.48
N GLY A 289 16.05 3.87 -12.15
CA GLY A 289 15.56 3.78 -10.78
C GLY A 289 15.79 2.41 -10.11
N VAL A 290 15.73 1.32 -10.87
CA VAL A 290 15.93 -0.04 -10.33
C VAL A 290 17.35 -0.22 -9.78
N LEU A 291 18.37 0.24 -10.53
CA LEU A 291 19.76 0.17 -10.08
C LEU A 291 20.00 1.03 -8.82
N MET A 292 19.38 2.21 -8.77
CA MET A 292 19.45 3.08 -7.58
C MET A 292 18.80 2.42 -6.36
N LEU A 293 17.63 1.80 -6.51
CA LEU A 293 16.95 1.12 -5.40
C LEU A 293 17.78 -0.02 -4.81
N ILE A 294 18.40 -0.84 -5.67
CA ILE A 294 19.30 -1.91 -5.23
C ILE A 294 20.51 -1.32 -4.50
N GLY A 295 21.16 -0.32 -5.11
CA GLY A 295 22.32 0.34 -4.52
C GLY A 295 22.03 0.99 -3.17
N LEU A 296 20.92 1.72 -3.05
CA LEU A 296 20.47 2.34 -1.81
C LEU A 296 20.12 1.30 -0.74
N SER A 297 19.53 0.18 -1.11
CA SER A 297 19.18 -0.91 -0.18
C SER A 297 20.43 -1.54 0.44
N VAL A 298 21.42 -1.86 -0.40
CA VAL A 298 22.71 -2.41 0.05
C VAL A 298 23.48 -1.39 0.88
N PHE A 299 23.53 -0.14 0.41
CA PHE A 299 24.17 0.95 1.14
C PHE A 299 23.55 1.14 2.54
N ASN A 300 22.22 1.26 2.63
CA ASN A 300 21.49 1.40 3.88
C ASN A 300 21.78 0.24 4.84
N LEU A 301 21.75 -1.00 4.35
CA LEU A 301 22.06 -2.18 5.15
C LEU A 301 23.46 -2.07 5.78
N ILE A 302 24.48 -1.80 4.96
CA ILE A 302 25.87 -1.74 5.41
C ILE A 302 26.07 -0.63 6.45
N VAL A 303 25.61 0.58 6.16
CA VAL A 303 25.87 1.72 7.05
C VAL A 303 25.12 1.61 8.37
N VAL A 304 23.89 1.03 8.39
CA VAL A 304 23.15 0.77 9.64
C VAL A 304 23.88 -0.26 10.50
N ILE A 305 24.45 -1.31 9.91
CA ILE A 305 25.27 -2.28 10.65
C ILE A 305 26.50 -1.59 11.24
N ILE A 306 27.23 -0.79 10.46
CA ILE A 306 28.41 -0.05 10.94
C ILE A 306 28.05 0.88 12.09
N ALA A 307 26.96 1.64 11.95
CA ALA A 307 26.47 2.54 12.99
C ALA A 307 26.10 1.80 14.27
N SER A 308 25.44 0.65 14.15
CA SER A 308 25.07 -0.22 15.28
C SER A 308 26.32 -0.74 16.00
N VAL A 309 27.32 -1.22 15.26
CA VAL A 309 28.59 -1.71 15.84
C VAL A 309 29.34 -0.58 16.55
N LYS A 310 29.38 0.62 15.98
CA LYS A 310 30.02 1.79 16.60
C LYS A 310 29.28 2.26 17.85
N ALA A 311 27.96 2.34 17.81
CA ALA A 311 27.15 2.68 18.98
C ALA A 311 27.35 1.68 20.13
N ASN A 312 27.50 0.38 19.81
CA ASN A 312 27.80 -0.65 20.81
C ASN A 312 29.18 -0.46 21.47
N LYS A 313 30.13 0.18 20.79
CA LYS A 313 31.42 0.59 21.37
C LYS A 313 31.34 1.89 22.16
N GLY A 314 30.22 2.61 22.10
CA GLY A 314 30.04 3.95 22.67
C GLY A 314 30.53 5.07 21.75
N GLU A 315 30.83 4.75 20.49
CA GLU A 315 31.29 5.72 19.50
C GLU A 315 30.09 6.39 18.82
N LYS A 316 30.23 7.70 18.55
CA LYS A 316 29.26 8.43 17.73
C LYS A 316 29.51 8.11 16.26
N TYR A 317 28.48 7.66 15.56
CA TYR A 317 28.49 7.56 14.11
C TYR A 317 27.69 8.69 13.49
N ARG A 318 28.10 9.13 12.29
CA ARG A 318 27.36 10.07 11.45
C ARG A 318 27.16 9.41 10.10
N TYR A 319 25.90 9.29 9.68
CA TYR A 319 25.59 8.61 8.43
C TYR A 319 26.04 9.49 7.24
N PRO A 320 26.71 8.91 6.24
CA PRO A 320 26.90 9.58 4.96
C PRO A 320 25.54 9.81 4.29
N LEU A 321 25.42 10.90 3.52
CA LEU A 321 24.17 11.29 2.83
C LEU A 321 22.97 11.49 3.78
N CYS A 322 23.21 11.80 5.06
CA CYS A 322 22.15 12.07 6.02
C CYS A 322 21.78 13.56 6.05
N ILE A 323 20.49 13.85 5.89
CA ILE A 323 19.92 15.18 6.06
C ILE A 323 19.41 15.31 7.50
N ARG A 324 19.92 16.29 8.24
CA ARG A 324 19.62 16.47 9.68
C ARG A 324 18.39 17.34 9.91
N PHE A 325 17.22 16.70 9.91
CA PHE A 325 15.93 17.33 10.18
C PHE A 325 15.74 17.61 11.67
N VAL A 326 15.97 16.61 12.51
CA VAL A 326 15.94 16.71 13.97
C VAL A 326 17.32 17.15 14.46
N ARG A 327 17.38 18.22 15.25
CA ARG A 327 18.60 18.81 15.84
C ARG A 327 18.61 18.58 17.35
#